data_AF-A0A7S3RES5-F1
#
_entry.id   AF-A0A7S3RES5-F1
#
_cell.length_a   1.000
_cell.length_b   1.000
_cell.length_c   1.000
_cell.angle_alpha   90.00
_cell.angle_beta   90.00
_cell.angle_gamma   90.00
#
_symmetry.space_group_name_H-M   'P 1'
#
loop_
_entity.id
_entity.type
_entity.pdbx_description
1 polymer ?
#
loop_
_entity_poly.entity_id
_entity_poly.type
_entity_poly.pdbx_seq_one_letter_code
_entity_poly.pdbx_strand_id
1 'polypeptide(L)'
;MERVEGPDLLSYIRSQPKGRLEEDVARRLFAQLLSATRHAHMREFIHCDIKPENVRLNSACDSAVLVDWGFARHIYKQHAFVTEGTPVYASPEQLTGYSADMAWGRLRLGPSADVWALGTSLYEMLVGR
;
A
#
# COMPACT_ATOMS: atom_id res chain seq x y z
N MET A 1 1.10 -17.31 10.85
CA MET A 1 0.78 -15.86 10.91
C MET A 1 -0.07 -15.62 12.13
N GLU A 2 0.21 -14.56 12.87
CA GLU A 2 -0.68 -14.06 13.93
C GLU A 2 -2.02 -13.66 13.32
N ARG A 3 -3.13 -14.09 13.91
CA ARG A 3 -4.46 -13.76 13.43
C ARG A 3 -4.82 -12.37 13.96
N VAL A 4 -4.85 -11.39 13.08
CA VAL A 4 -5.39 -10.06 13.42
C VAL A 4 -6.91 -10.17 13.40
N GLU A 5 -7.52 -10.09 14.57
CA GLU A 5 -8.97 -10.18 14.72
C GLU A 5 -9.60 -8.81 14.49
N GLY A 6 -10.11 -8.54 13.29
CA GLY A 6 -10.82 -7.30 12.93
C GLY A 6 -11.04 -7.17 11.42
N PRO A 7 -11.74 -6.10 10.98
CA PRO A 7 -12.02 -5.88 9.57
C PRO A 7 -10.76 -5.51 8.79
N ASP A 8 -10.82 -5.59 7.46
CA ASP A 8 -9.90 -4.83 6.62
C ASP A 8 -10.23 -3.32 6.66
N LEU A 9 -9.26 -2.48 6.29
CA LEU A 9 -9.40 -1.03 6.34
C LEU A 9 -10.48 -0.52 5.39
N LEU A 10 -10.69 -1.15 4.23
CA LEU A 10 -11.75 -0.74 3.30
C LEU A 10 -13.13 -0.92 3.93
N SER A 11 -13.38 -2.09 4.52
CA SER A 11 -14.61 -2.38 5.25
C SER A 11 -14.82 -1.40 6.41
N TYR A 12 -13.76 -1.05 7.13
CA TYR A 12 -13.81 -0.05 8.21
C TYR A 12 -14.12 1.37 7.70
N ILE A 13 -13.52 1.81 6.59
CA ILE A 13 -13.81 3.09 5.94
C ILE A 13 -15.31 3.16 5.58
N ARG A 14 -15.81 2.11 4.93
CA ARG A 14 -17.22 2.03 4.48
C ARG A 14 -18.22 1.99 5.64
N SER A 15 -17.82 1.47 6.80
CA SER A 15 -18.69 1.46 7.99
C SER A 15 -18.74 2.81 8.71
N GLN A 16 -17.85 3.76 8.41
CA GLN A 16 -17.86 5.07 9.03
C GLN A 16 -18.97 5.98 8.50
N PRO A 17 -19.40 7.00 9.28
CA PRO A 17 -20.27 8.05 8.78
C PRO A 17 -19.73 8.66 7.49
N LYS A 18 -20.59 8.80 6.47
CA LYS A 18 -20.24 9.31 5.13
C LYS A 18 -19.22 8.45 4.36
N GLY A 19 -18.91 7.23 4.83
CA GLY A 19 -18.00 6.31 4.18
C GLY A 19 -16.54 6.76 4.16
N ARG A 20 -16.10 7.54 5.16
CA ARG A 20 -14.74 8.08 5.26
C ARG A 20 -14.30 8.19 6.72
N LEU A 21 -12.98 8.22 6.94
CA LEU A 21 -12.39 8.42 8.26
C LEU A 21 -12.23 9.90 8.58
N GLU A 22 -12.35 10.22 9.87
CA GLU A 22 -11.88 11.50 10.40
C GLU A 22 -10.35 11.59 10.30
N GLU A 23 -9.82 12.80 10.05
CA GLU A 23 -8.39 13.03 9.79
C GLU A 23 -7.49 12.45 10.89
N ASP A 24 -7.91 12.59 12.15
CA ASP A 24 -7.15 12.08 13.29
C ASP A 24 -7.06 10.56 13.34
N VAL A 25 -8.13 9.86 12.95
CA VAL A 25 -8.14 8.39 12.83
C VAL A 25 -7.25 7.98 11.66
N ALA A 26 -7.44 8.62 10.51
CA ALA A 26 -6.66 8.35 9.31
C ALA A 26 -5.16 8.53 9.56
N ARG A 27 -4.76 9.64 10.20
CA ARG A 27 -3.37 9.95 10.57
C ARG A 27 -2.73 8.85 11.41
N ARG A 28 -3.43 8.31 12.41
CA ARG A 28 -2.89 7.26 13.30
C ARG A 28 -2.68 5.94 12.58
N LEU A 29 -3.65 5.51 11.77
CA LEU A 29 -3.54 4.27 10.99
C LEU A 29 -2.51 4.41 9.87
N PHE A 30 -2.49 5.55 9.18
CA PHE A 30 -1.54 5.82 8.10
C PHE A 30 -0.09 5.87 8.59
N ALA A 31 0.16 6.41 9.79
CA ALA A 31 1.50 6.37 10.40
C ALA A 31 2.01 4.93 10.61
N GLN A 32 1.12 3.99 10.94
CA GLN A 32 1.48 2.57 11.09
C GLN A 32 1.77 1.93 9.73
N LEU A 33 1.00 2.27 8.69
CA LEU A 33 1.29 1.84 7.32
C LEU A 33 2.64 2.35 6.83
N LEU A 34 2.94 3.64 7.04
CA LEU A 34 4.25 4.20 6.72
C LEU A 34 5.38 3.46 7.44
N SER A 35 5.19 3.12 8.72
CA SER A 35 6.16 2.35 9.49
C SER A 35 6.38 0.95 8.92
N ALA A 36 5.31 0.22 8.59
CA ALA A 36 5.37 -1.11 7.99
C ALA A 36 6.04 -1.10 6.61
N THR A 37 5.64 -0.17 5.74
CA THR A 37 6.22 -0.01 4.41
C THR A 37 7.70 0.37 4.48
N ARG A 38 8.06 1.32 5.36
CA ARG A 38 9.46 1.67 5.60
C ARG A 38 10.28 0.46 6.06
N HIS A 39 9.73 -0.38 6.93
CA HIS A 39 10.40 -1.60 7.40
C HIS A 39 10.75 -2.56 6.24
N ALA A 40 9.83 -2.73 5.29
CA ALA A 40 10.05 -3.55 4.11
C ALA A 40 11.04 -2.91 3.13
N HIS A 41 10.92 -1.60 2.89
CA HIS A 41 11.84 -0.86 2.01
C HIS A 41 13.29 -0.92 2.51
N MET A 42 13.51 -0.84 3.83
CA MET A 42 14.83 -1.02 4.44
C MET A 42 15.43 -2.43 4.25
N ARG A 43 14.60 -3.41 3.86
CA ARG A 43 15.00 -4.79 3.53
C ARG A 43 14.96 -5.04 2.03
N GLU A 44 14.92 -3.98 1.23
CA GLU A 44 14.96 -4.05 -0.22
C GLU A 44 13.74 -4.75 -0.83
N PHE A 45 12.61 -4.77 -0.12
CA PHE A 45 11.33 -5.27 -0.60
C PHE A 45 10.36 -4.12 -0.88
N ILE A 46 9.62 -4.23 -1.99
CA ILE A 46 8.49 -3.37 -2.37
C ILE A 46 7.24 -4.25 -2.30
N HIS A 47 6.12 -3.73 -1.81
CA HIS A 47 4.86 -4.46 -1.65
C HIS A 47 4.09 -4.62 -2.96
N CYS A 48 4.03 -3.56 -3.79
CA CYS A 48 3.39 -3.51 -5.12
C CYS A 48 1.86 -3.59 -5.15
N ASP A 49 1.19 -3.96 -4.04
CA ASP A 49 -0.28 -4.00 -3.95
C ASP A 49 -0.79 -3.39 -2.62
N ILE A 50 -0.29 -2.21 -2.24
CA ILE A 50 -0.81 -1.49 -1.08
C ILE A 50 -2.18 -0.90 -1.44
N LYS A 51 -3.20 -1.29 -0.67
CA LYS A 51 -4.58 -0.80 -0.78
C LYS A 51 -5.33 -1.07 0.52
N PRO A 52 -6.45 -0.39 0.81
CA PRO A 52 -7.17 -0.59 2.07
C PRO A 52 -7.63 -2.04 2.33
N GLU A 53 -7.92 -2.84 1.31
CA GLU A 53 -8.27 -4.26 1.46
C GLU A 53 -7.10 -5.09 2.02
N ASN A 54 -5.86 -4.69 1.73
CA ASN A 54 -4.64 -5.36 2.18
C ASN A 54 -4.13 -4.80 3.52
N VAL A 55 -4.97 -4.06 4.25
CA VAL A 55 -4.66 -3.56 5.60
C VAL A 55 -5.65 -4.17 6.58
N ARG A 56 -5.15 -4.99 7.51
CA ARG A 56 -5.95 -5.56 8.59
C ARG A 56 -5.94 -4.65 9.80
N LEU A 57 -7.11 -4.47 10.40
CA LEU A 57 -7.26 -3.79 11.67
C LEU A 57 -7.47 -4.81 12.80
N ASN A 58 -7.01 -4.47 14.00
CA ASN A 58 -7.40 -5.21 15.20
C ASN A 58 -8.87 -4.91 15.60
N SER A 59 -9.36 -5.57 16.65
CA SER A 59 -10.78 -5.48 17.03
C SER A 59 -11.17 -4.08 17.49
N ALA A 60 -10.22 -3.34 18.08
CA ALA A 60 -10.39 -1.95 18.49
C ALA A 60 -10.29 -0.94 17.32
N CYS A 61 -9.91 -1.40 16.12
CA CYS A 61 -9.68 -0.58 14.93
C CYS A 61 -8.66 0.56 15.14
N ASP A 62 -7.68 0.38 16.04
CA ASP A 62 -6.64 1.36 16.35
C ASP A 62 -5.23 0.91 15.94
N SER A 63 -5.07 -0.36 15.55
CA SER A 63 -3.82 -0.91 15.02
C SER A 63 -4.01 -1.45 13.60
N ALA A 64 -3.10 -1.09 12.70
CA ALA A 64 -3.09 -1.48 11.29
C ALA A 64 -1.88 -2.36 10.95
N VAL A 65 -2.15 -3.46 10.25
CA VAL A 65 -1.15 -4.42 9.78
C VAL A 65 -1.27 -4.56 8.26
N LEU A 66 -0.19 -4.27 7.55
CA LEU A 66 -0.10 -4.50 6.11
C LEU A 66 0.06 -6.00 5.84
N VAL A 67 -0.83 -6.56 5.02
CA VAL A 67 -0.90 -7.98 4.68
C VAL A 67 -0.86 -8.19 3.16
N ASP A 68 -0.87 -9.46 2.75
CA ASP A 68 -0.85 -9.88 1.34
C ASP A 68 0.38 -9.42 0.55
N TRP A 69 1.51 -10.06 0.86
CA TRP A 69 2.79 -9.86 0.18
C TRP A 69 2.91 -10.68 -1.12
N GLY A 70 1.81 -11.17 -1.69
CA GLY A 70 1.81 -12.03 -2.88
C GLY A 70 2.45 -11.38 -4.11
N PHE A 71 2.35 -10.05 -4.20
CA PHE A 71 2.96 -9.24 -5.26
C PHE A 71 4.30 -8.60 -4.89
N ALA A 72 4.81 -8.88 -3.69
CA ALA A 72 6.03 -8.25 -3.22
C ALA A 72 7.24 -8.61 -4.09
N ARG A 73 8.19 -7.68 -4.19
CA ARG A 73 9.37 -7.80 -5.06
C ARG A 73 10.62 -7.36 -4.31
N HIS A 74 11.70 -8.11 -4.49
CA HIS A 74 13.03 -7.68 -4.08
C HIS A 74 13.63 -6.75 -5.15
N ILE A 75 14.04 -5.54 -4.77
CA ILE A 75 14.48 -4.46 -5.67
C ILE A 75 15.58 -4.94 -6.65
N TYR A 76 16.51 -5.75 -6.18
CA TYR A 76 17.66 -6.19 -6.99
C TYR A 76 17.43 -7.47 -7.80
N LYS A 77 16.31 -8.18 -7.62
CA LYS A 77 15.99 -9.44 -8.32
C LYS A 77 14.87 -9.27 -9.35
N GLN A 78 14.64 -8.05 -9.82
CA GLN A 78 13.59 -7.75 -10.80
C GLN A 78 13.99 -8.28 -12.18
N HIS A 79 13.40 -9.41 -12.58
CA HIS A 79 13.59 -10.02 -13.90
C HIS A 79 12.38 -9.86 -14.83
N ALA A 80 11.26 -9.29 -14.37
CA ALA A 80 10.03 -9.22 -15.14
C ALA A 80 9.46 -7.80 -15.18
N PHE A 81 8.90 -7.44 -16.33
CA PHE A 81 7.98 -6.33 -16.52
C PHE A 81 6.69 -6.68 -15.75
N VAL A 82 6.19 -5.78 -14.90
CA VAL A 82 5.10 -6.12 -13.97
C VAL A 82 3.91 -5.21 -14.17
N THR A 83 2.88 -5.72 -14.84
CA THR A 83 1.49 -5.28 -14.69
C THR A 83 0.79 -6.23 -13.70
N GLU A 84 1.15 -6.15 -12.42
CA GLU A 84 0.52 -6.90 -11.33
C GLU A 84 0.10 -5.95 -10.20
N GLY A 85 -0.74 -6.43 -9.28
CA GLY A 85 -1.41 -5.62 -8.27
C GLY A 85 -2.71 -4.99 -8.79
N THR A 86 -3.28 -4.09 -7.99
CA THR A 86 -4.61 -3.49 -8.26
C THR A 86 -4.45 -2.18 -9.04
N PRO A 87 -4.92 -2.10 -10.31
CA PRO A 87 -4.61 -0.97 -11.20
C PRO A 87 -4.98 0.42 -10.66
N VAL A 88 -6.02 0.52 -9.83
CA VAL A 88 -6.50 1.79 -9.25
C VAL A 88 -5.48 2.40 -8.27
N TYR A 89 -4.71 1.58 -7.58
CA TYR A 89 -3.69 2.02 -6.61
C TYR A 89 -2.27 1.99 -7.19
N ALA A 90 -2.09 1.40 -8.37
CA ALA A 90 -0.79 1.24 -9.00
C ALA A 90 -0.22 2.59 -9.47
N SER A 91 1.09 2.77 -9.30
CA SER A 91 1.78 3.95 -9.81
C SER A 91 1.90 3.93 -11.34
N PRO A 92 2.07 5.10 -11.99
CA PRO A 92 2.24 5.16 -13.44
C PRO A 92 3.37 4.27 -13.95
N GLU A 93 4.49 4.19 -13.22
CA GLU A 93 5.63 3.34 -13.59
C GLU A 93 5.32 1.83 -13.46
N GLN A 94 4.43 1.45 -12.54
CA GLN A 94 3.94 0.09 -12.41
C GLN A 94 2.98 -0.28 -13.55
N LEU A 95 2.12 0.66 -13.99
CA LEU A 95 1.17 0.40 -15.08
C LEU A 95 1.82 0.40 -16.47
N THR A 96 2.73 1.33 -16.69
CA THR A 96 3.34 1.53 -18.00
C THR A 96 4.56 0.65 -18.20
N GLY A 97 5.17 0.16 -17.12
CA GLY A 97 6.50 -0.43 -17.16
C GLY A 97 7.54 0.61 -17.60
N TYR A 98 7.39 1.88 -17.19
CA TYR A 98 8.39 2.94 -17.37
C TYR A 98 8.66 3.66 -16.06
N SER A 99 9.88 3.51 -15.50
CA SER A 99 10.36 4.31 -14.36
C SER A 99 11.22 5.49 -14.83
N ALA A 100 11.27 6.60 -14.07
CA ALA A 100 12.03 7.81 -14.43
C ALA A 100 13.55 7.54 -14.61
N ASP A 101 14.03 6.45 -14.02
CA ASP A 101 15.36 5.86 -14.07
C ASP A 101 15.68 5.12 -15.39
N MET A 102 14.78 5.19 -16.39
CA MET A 102 15.01 4.80 -17.78
C MET A 102 16.30 5.37 -18.41
N ALA A 103 16.80 6.51 -17.93
CA ALA A 103 18.06 7.10 -18.39
C ALA A 103 19.29 6.18 -18.20
N TRP A 104 19.19 5.13 -17.37
CA TRP A 104 20.28 4.17 -17.11
C TRP A 104 20.02 2.75 -17.65
N GLY A 105 19.03 2.59 -18.55
CA GLY A 105 18.82 1.33 -19.28
C GLY A 105 18.32 0.16 -18.44
N ARG A 106 17.70 0.40 -17.29
CA ARG A 106 17.09 -0.63 -16.46
C ARG A 106 15.70 -0.20 -16.03
N LEU A 107 14.69 -0.93 -16.48
CA LEU A 107 13.35 -0.79 -15.94
C LEU A 107 13.38 -1.28 -14.48
N ARG A 108 13.21 -0.38 -13.50
CA ARG A 108 13.21 -0.77 -12.09
C ARG A 108 12.02 -0.15 -11.38
N LEU A 109 11.12 -1.02 -10.92
CA LEU A 109 10.09 -0.60 -9.99
C LEU A 109 10.79 -0.26 -8.66
N GLY A 110 10.58 0.94 -8.16
CA GLY A 110 11.23 1.44 -6.96
C GLY A 110 10.29 1.53 -5.76
N PRO A 111 10.83 1.80 -4.55
CA PRO A 111 10.05 2.11 -3.36
C PRO A 111 8.99 3.22 -3.56
N SER A 112 9.18 4.11 -4.54
CA SER A 112 8.22 5.17 -4.91
C SER A 112 6.85 4.63 -5.32
N ALA A 113 6.78 3.42 -5.87
CA ALA A 113 5.51 2.80 -6.26
C ALA A 113 4.59 2.54 -5.05
N ASP A 114 5.16 2.04 -3.96
CA ASP A 114 4.44 1.88 -2.70
C ASP A 114 4.05 3.23 -2.09
N VAL A 115 4.88 4.28 -2.26
CA VAL A 115 4.57 5.64 -1.78
C VAL A 115 3.36 6.22 -2.51
N TRP A 116 3.26 5.98 -3.83
CA TRP A 116 2.07 6.34 -4.60
C TRP A 116 0.82 5.62 -4.08
N ALA A 117 0.91 4.29 -3.90
CA ALA A 117 -0.18 3.47 -3.41
C ALA A 117 -0.62 3.84 -1.97
N LEU A 118 0.32 4.27 -1.12
CA LEU A 118 0.03 4.87 0.19
C LEU A 118 -0.74 6.18 0.04
N GLY A 119 -0.36 7.05 -0.91
CA GLY A 119 -1.05 8.30 -1.18
C GLY A 119 -2.50 8.11 -1.65
N THR A 120 -2.73 7.18 -2.58
CA THR A 120 -4.08 6.82 -3.04
C THR A 120 -4.91 6.18 -1.93
N SER A 121 -4.30 5.32 -1.10
CA SER A 121 -4.97 4.75 0.08
C SER A 121 -5.36 5.83 1.10
N LEU A 122 -4.50 6.82 1.36
CA LEU A 122 -4.81 7.95 2.25
C LEU A 122 -5.96 8.81 1.68
N TYR A 123 -5.97 9.02 0.37
CA TYR A 123 -7.08 9.71 -0.29
C TYR A 123 -8.41 8.96 -0.06
N GLU A 124 -8.44 7.66 -0.28
CA GLU A 124 -9.65 6.85 -0.05
C GLU A 124 -10.06 6.85 1.42
N MET A 125 -9.10 6.80 2.36
CA MET A 125 -9.39 6.95 3.79
C MET A 125 -10.12 8.25 4.12
N LEU A 126 -9.74 9.37 3.49
CA LEU A 126 -10.28 10.70 3.80
C LEU A 126 -11.52 11.07 2.97
N VAL A 127 -11.67 10.50 1.77
CA VAL A 127 -12.72 10.89 0.82
C VAL A 127 -13.77 9.79 0.64
N GLY A 128 -13.41 8.52 0.86
CA GLY A 128 -14.31 7.36 0.79
C GLY A 128 -14.52 6.79 -0.62
N ARG A 129 -13.65 7.14 -1.57
CA ARG A 129 -13.69 6.72 -2.98
C ARG A 129 -12.33 6.90 -3.64
#